data_AF-A0A242L8H5-F1
#
_entry.id   AF-A0A242L8H5-F1
#
_cell.length_a   1.000
_cell.length_b   1.000
_cell.length_c   1.000
_cell.angle_alpha   90.00
_cell.angle_beta   90.00
_cell.angle_gamma   90.00
#
_symmetry.space_group_name_H-M   'P 1'
#
loop_
_entity.id
_entity.type
_entity.pdbx_description
1 polymer ?
#
loop_
_entity_poly.entity_id
_entity_poly.type
_entity_poly.pdbx_seq_one_letter_code
_entity_poly.pdbx_strand_id
1 'polypeptide(L)'
;MNNIILHSSKQFSFTSKELKGKLEKKRERHQTATTYSNTEASLLWIIRGGIDYFDKLNNDFLGAGNASGIPNIEADHFANNIYRLINAIDYFGELWKLKIEKTDELKLLLDIRTLIVHSGQQLTKLESLELEGYKDSQLGRIFSHKEHDPFHFFNEFSNMDYCIQTWNDKHDKTKKYNASKVDHHIENESYCDVEIYLKTADVRDVILCHVEKFLECEGELRINAESKELPDIKSKVINEEADSIDFDKIADLVSKNLRGGYIKENGMEHWGGFGLKRLYEYSQRRLDISDEVRGIIKGKINIRMSKYWDDYQNKDLTDDELSDLDIRTLFSEFTPKIEMDGGKLFYRIAPFFNTKNQHDATDIDYLAQFINEVEKALGKKLLLEQSVDSLVCEYFAQSIQVKIDS
;
A
#
# COMPACT_ATOMS: atom_id res chain seq x y z
N MET A 1 -34.64 28.76 8.65
CA MET A 1 -34.06 27.42 8.49
C MET A 1 -33.22 27.47 7.24
N ASN A 2 -31.92 27.24 7.36
CA ASN A 2 -31.00 27.27 6.23
C ASN A 2 -30.84 25.85 5.70
N ASN A 3 -31.13 25.64 4.42
CA ASN A 3 -31.06 24.32 3.80
C ASN A 3 -29.83 24.23 2.91
N ILE A 4 -29.06 23.16 3.07
CA ILE A 4 -27.86 22.85 2.30
C ILE A 4 -28.10 21.51 1.62
N ILE A 5 -27.78 21.42 0.33
CA ILE A 5 -27.78 20.15 -0.41
C ILE A 5 -26.35 19.82 -0.76
N LEU A 6 -25.89 18.63 -0.34
CA LEU A 6 -24.61 18.11 -0.82
C LEU A 6 -24.79 17.58 -2.25
N HIS A 7 -24.15 18.23 -3.20
CA HIS A 7 -24.03 17.77 -4.57
C HIS A 7 -22.59 17.55 -4.94
N SER A 8 -22.27 16.39 -5.51
CA SER A 8 -20.95 16.17 -6.08
C SER A 8 -20.77 17.03 -7.34
N SER A 9 -19.67 17.76 -7.39
CA SER A 9 -19.26 18.51 -8.59
C SER A 9 -18.72 17.62 -9.71
N LYS A 10 -18.34 16.37 -9.42
CA LYS A 10 -17.79 15.42 -10.40
C LYS A 10 -18.31 14.02 -10.12
N GLN A 11 -18.88 13.37 -11.14
CA GLN A 11 -19.25 11.97 -11.05
C GLN A 11 -18.01 11.08 -11.07
N PHE A 12 -17.91 10.15 -10.12
CA PHE A 12 -16.79 9.22 -10.05
C PHE A 12 -17.00 8.05 -11.02
N SER A 13 -16.03 7.84 -11.93
CA SER A 13 -16.14 6.89 -13.04
C SER A 13 -15.22 5.66 -12.96
N PHE A 14 -14.29 5.61 -11.99
CA PHE A 14 -13.40 4.47 -11.82
C PHE A 14 -14.01 3.38 -10.95
N THR A 15 -13.39 2.21 -10.95
CA THR A 15 -13.70 1.10 -10.04
C THR A 15 -12.75 1.07 -8.83
N SER A 16 -13.17 0.46 -7.71
CA SER A 16 -12.27 0.22 -6.56
C SER A 16 -10.96 -0.46 -6.97
N LYS A 17 -11.02 -1.44 -7.89
CA LYS A 17 -9.83 -2.16 -8.40
C LYS A 17 -8.84 -1.22 -9.10
N GLU A 18 -9.34 -0.29 -9.90
CA GLU A 18 -8.50 0.68 -10.62
C GLU A 18 -7.85 1.68 -9.66
N LEU A 19 -8.59 2.21 -8.68
CA LEU A 19 -8.03 3.11 -7.67
C LEU A 19 -6.93 2.42 -6.86
N LYS A 20 -7.15 1.17 -6.43
CA LYS A 20 -6.12 0.39 -5.73
C LYS A 20 -4.90 0.14 -6.61
N GLY A 21 -5.09 -0.18 -7.89
CA GLY A 21 -3.99 -0.31 -8.84
C GLY A 21 -3.18 0.98 -9.00
N LYS A 22 -3.86 2.14 -9.07
CA LYS A 22 -3.20 3.47 -9.06
C LYS A 22 -2.43 3.71 -7.76
N LEU A 23 -2.99 3.31 -6.60
CA LEU A 23 -2.33 3.43 -5.30
C LEU A 23 -1.04 2.60 -5.22
N GLU A 24 -1.04 1.35 -5.71
CA GLU A 24 0.18 0.52 -5.70
C GLU A 24 1.28 1.13 -6.56
N LYS A 25 0.96 1.55 -7.78
CA LYS A 25 1.91 2.23 -8.67
C LYS A 25 2.47 3.50 -8.05
N LYS A 26 1.62 4.26 -7.35
CA LYS A 26 2.05 5.47 -6.66
C LYS A 26 2.96 5.18 -5.48
N ARG A 27 2.66 4.15 -4.69
CA ARG A 27 3.54 3.68 -3.61
C ARG A 27 4.91 3.31 -4.15
N GLU A 28 4.98 2.51 -5.22
CA GLU A 28 6.24 2.08 -5.84
C GLU A 28 7.12 3.28 -6.23
N ARG A 29 6.53 4.31 -6.84
CA ARG A 29 7.25 5.54 -7.21
C ARG A 29 7.80 6.33 -6.03
N HIS A 30 7.17 6.25 -4.86
CA HIS A 30 7.58 7.00 -3.67
C HIS A 30 8.31 6.14 -2.63
N GLN A 31 8.57 4.86 -2.93
CA GLN A 31 9.28 3.96 -2.05
C GLN A 31 10.77 4.35 -1.99
N THR A 32 11.32 4.47 -0.79
CA THR A 32 12.75 4.78 -0.56
C THR A 32 13.35 3.76 0.41
N ALA A 33 14.69 3.65 0.45
CA ALA A 33 15.40 2.72 1.33
C ALA A 33 15.18 2.97 2.84
N THR A 34 14.60 4.13 3.22
CA THR A 34 14.33 4.52 4.61
C THR A 34 12.84 4.73 4.90
N THR A 35 11.93 4.11 4.13
CA THR A 35 10.49 4.25 4.38
C THR A 35 10.10 3.72 5.75
N TYR A 36 9.17 4.41 6.42
CA TYR A 36 8.58 3.97 7.67
C TYR A 36 7.61 2.82 7.38
N SER A 37 8.14 1.63 7.09
CA SER A 37 7.41 0.48 6.54
C SER A 37 6.11 0.17 7.30
N ASN A 38 6.16 0.16 8.64
CA ASN A 38 4.99 -0.08 9.47
C ASN A 38 3.95 1.04 9.39
N THR A 39 4.40 2.30 9.39
CA THR A 39 3.53 3.47 9.27
C THR A 39 2.84 3.46 7.91
N GLU A 40 3.62 3.37 6.82
CA GLU A 40 3.10 3.38 5.46
C GLU A 40 2.17 2.19 5.18
N ALA A 41 2.52 0.99 5.67
CA ALA A 41 1.66 -0.18 5.55
C ALA A 41 0.29 0.05 6.20
N SER A 42 0.25 0.59 7.42
CA SER A 42 -0.99 0.89 8.11
C SER A 42 -1.84 1.91 7.34
N LEU A 43 -1.22 2.98 6.84
CA LEU A 43 -1.91 4.01 6.07
C LEU A 43 -2.47 3.45 4.75
N LEU A 44 -1.70 2.61 4.04
CA LEU A 44 -2.15 1.95 2.81
C LEU A 44 -3.34 1.03 3.06
N TRP A 45 -3.32 0.27 4.16
CA TRP A 45 -4.45 -0.58 4.55
C TRP A 45 -5.71 0.24 4.80
N ILE A 46 -5.60 1.37 5.49
CA ILE A 46 -6.72 2.29 5.72
C ILE A 46 -7.28 2.82 4.40
N ILE A 47 -6.41 3.27 3.49
CA ILE A 47 -6.85 3.81 2.18
C ILE A 47 -7.55 2.73 1.35
N ARG A 48 -6.96 1.52 1.26
CA ARG A 48 -7.57 0.39 0.53
C ARG A 48 -8.94 0.01 1.12
N GLY A 49 -9.06 -0.04 2.44
CA GLY A 49 -10.31 -0.31 3.13
C GLY A 49 -11.35 0.80 2.92
N GLY A 50 -10.92 2.06 2.96
CA GLY A 50 -11.77 3.21 2.67
C GLY A 50 -12.31 3.19 1.24
N ILE A 51 -11.47 2.92 0.24
CA ILE A 51 -11.89 2.76 -1.16
C ILE A 51 -13.00 1.68 -1.26
N ASP A 52 -12.81 0.51 -0.65
CA ASP A 52 -13.81 -0.55 -0.69
C ASP A 52 -15.11 -0.19 0.01
N TYR A 53 -15.01 0.46 1.16
CA TYR A 53 -16.17 0.87 1.93
C TYR A 53 -17.02 1.88 1.15
N PHE A 54 -16.40 2.93 0.61
CA PHE A 54 -17.12 3.98 -0.12
C PHE A 54 -17.56 3.57 -1.52
N ASP A 55 -16.85 2.67 -2.20
CA ASP A 55 -17.32 2.12 -3.48
C ASP A 55 -18.59 1.27 -3.30
N LYS A 56 -18.76 0.65 -2.12
CA LYS A 56 -19.93 -0.16 -1.75
C LYS A 56 -20.90 0.59 -0.84
N LEU A 57 -20.79 1.91 -0.73
CA LEU A 57 -21.68 2.71 0.11
C LEU A 57 -23.13 2.51 -0.33
N ASN A 58 -23.99 2.11 0.59
CA ASN A 58 -25.40 1.86 0.32
C ASN A 58 -26.27 3.00 0.88
N ASN A 59 -27.55 3.00 0.52
CA ASN A 59 -28.48 4.05 0.95
C ASN A 59 -28.78 4.03 2.46
N ASP A 60 -28.25 3.05 3.19
CA ASP A 60 -28.47 2.82 4.62
C ASP A 60 -27.26 3.24 5.48
N PHE A 61 -26.31 3.99 4.90
CA PHE A 61 -25.01 4.25 5.52
C PHE A 61 -25.02 5.11 6.80
N LEU A 62 -26.12 5.82 7.10
CA LEU A 62 -26.33 6.50 8.39
C LEU A 62 -27.36 5.78 9.28
N GLY A 63 -27.84 4.61 8.85
CA GLY A 63 -28.83 3.81 9.57
C GLY A 63 -30.21 4.47 9.59
N ALA A 64 -31.02 4.13 10.59
CA ALA A 64 -32.38 4.66 10.76
C ALA A 64 -32.43 6.04 11.47
N GLY A 65 -31.32 6.77 11.51
CA GLY A 65 -31.24 8.07 12.19
C GLY A 65 -30.79 8.02 13.65
N ASN A 66 -31.30 8.93 14.48
CA ASN A 66 -30.88 9.09 15.89
C ASN A 66 -32.06 9.40 16.85
N ALA A 67 -33.21 8.73 16.71
CA ALA A 67 -34.42 9.03 17.48
C ALA A 67 -34.21 9.03 19.01
N SER A 68 -33.33 8.18 19.53
CA SER A 68 -32.93 8.10 20.94
C SER A 68 -32.07 9.29 21.43
N GLY A 69 -31.62 10.15 20.52
CA GLY A 69 -30.60 11.17 20.77
C GLY A 69 -29.18 10.69 20.50
N ILE A 70 -28.98 9.39 20.25
CA ILE A 70 -27.68 8.79 19.92
C ILE A 70 -27.74 8.34 18.45
N PRO A 71 -26.75 8.69 17.60
CA PRO A 71 -26.65 8.16 16.24
C PRO A 71 -26.62 6.63 16.20
N ASN A 72 -27.18 6.06 15.14
CA ASN A 72 -27.04 4.62 14.89
C ASN A 72 -25.59 4.23 14.60
N ILE A 73 -25.26 2.95 14.81
CA ILE A 73 -23.91 2.41 14.64
C ILE A 73 -23.38 2.60 13.21
N GLU A 74 -24.26 2.62 12.21
CA GLU A 74 -23.91 2.90 10.83
C GLU A 74 -23.36 4.31 10.65
N ALA A 75 -23.95 5.32 11.31
CA ALA A 75 -23.48 6.70 11.27
C ALA A 75 -22.09 6.84 11.91
N ASP A 76 -21.85 6.16 13.04
CA ASP A 76 -20.52 6.10 13.66
C ASP A 76 -19.51 5.40 12.76
N HIS A 77 -19.92 4.31 12.10
CA HIS A 77 -19.06 3.58 11.17
C HIS A 77 -18.69 4.45 9.97
N PHE A 78 -19.64 5.16 9.37
CA PHE A 78 -19.40 6.14 8.31
C PHE A 78 -18.42 7.23 8.74
N ALA A 79 -18.71 7.88 9.88
CA ALA A 79 -17.91 8.97 10.43
C ALA A 79 -16.46 8.56 10.75
N ASN A 80 -16.25 7.33 11.25
CA ASN A 80 -14.91 6.82 11.49
C ASN A 80 -14.16 6.45 10.21
N ASN A 81 -14.84 5.90 9.20
CA ASN A 81 -14.20 5.54 7.94
C ASN A 81 -13.74 6.77 7.15
N ILE A 82 -14.57 7.83 7.08
CA ILE A 82 -14.15 9.07 6.41
C ILE A 82 -12.98 9.72 7.14
N TYR A 83 -13.02 9.80 8.47
CA TYR A 83 -11.95 10.38 9.28
C TYR A 83 -10.61 9.66 9.07
N ARG A 84 -10.61 8.33 9.14
CA ARG A 84 -9.40 7.53 8.96
C ARG A 84 -8.86 7.66 7.54
N LEU A 85 -9.74 7.61 6.53
CA LEU A 85 -9.34 7.72 5.13
C LEU A 85 -8.67 9.07 4.84
N ILE A 86 -9.33 10.17 5.22
CA ILE A 86 -8.81 11.51 4.93
C ILE A 86 -7.51 11.78 5.69
N ASN A 87 -7.42 11.40 6.97
CA ASN A 87 -6.16 11.53 7.71
C ASN A 87 -5.03 10.68 7.13
N ALA A 88 -5.34 9.48 6.62
CA ALA A 88 -4.32 8.65 5.99
C ALA A 88 -3.83 9.25 4.67
N ILE A 89 -4.72 9.86 3.89
CA ILE A 89 -4.39 10.60 2.68
C ILE A 89 -3.55 11.83 3.00
N ASP A 90 -3.95 12.63 3.99
CA ASP A 90 -3.22 13.83 4.41
C ASP A 90 -1.80 13.47 4.89
N TYR A 91 -1.68 12.44 5.74
CA TYR A 91 -0.38 11.96 6.21
C TYR A 91 0.49 11.52 5.02
N PHE A 92 -0.05 10.71 4.10
CA PHE A 92 0.70 10.34 2.90
C PHE A 92 1.05 11.55 2.03
N GLY A 93 0.16 12.53 1.94
CA GLY A 93 0.42 13.81 1.29
C GLY A 93 1.65 14.47 1.87
N GLU A 94 1.77 14.56 3.19
CA GLU A 94 2.96 15.10 3.86
C GLU A 94 4.23 14.27 3.58
N LEU A 95 4.16 12.95 3.71
CA LEU A 95 5.29 12.05 3.46
C LEU A 95 5.82 12.16 2.03
N TRP A 96 4.90 12.19 1.07
CA TRP A 96 5.18 12.27 -0.37
C TRP A 96 5.31 13.71 -0.86
N LYS A 97 5.23 14.71 0.03
CA LYS A 97 5.28 16.15 -0.28
C LYS A 97 4.25 16.57 -1.34
N LEU A 98 3.05 16.02 -1.27
CA LEU A 98 1.90 16.37 -2.10
C LEU A 98 1.06 17.43 -1.38
N LYS A 99 0.59 18.41 -2.14
CA LYS A 99 -0.40 19.39 -1.65
C LYS A 99 -1.75 19.06 -2.26
N ILE A 100 -2.68 18.61 -1.43
CA ILE A 100 -4.03 18.22 -1.87
C ILE A 100 -5.02 19.13 -1.15
N GLU A 101 -5.77 19.89 -1.94
CA GLU A 101 -6.79 20.78 -1.39
C GLU A 101 -8.10 20.02 -1.19
N LYS A 102 -8.73 20.25 -0.03
CA LYS A 102 -10.06 19.71 0.29
C LYS A 102 -11.11 20.63 -0.33
N THR A 103 -12.04 20.05 -1.10
CA THR A 103 -13.15 20.81 -1.68
C THR A 103 -14.20 21.13 -0.61
N ASP A 104 -15.09 22.08 -0.88
CA ASP A 104 -16.10 22.50 0.09
C ASP A 104 -17.11 21.37 0.38
N GLU A 105 -17.40 20.52 -0.60
CA GLU A 105 -18.23 19.32 -0.40
C GLU A 105 -17.58 18.33 0.57
N LEU A 106 -16.25 18.15 0.47
CA LEU A 106 -15.52 17.27 1.38
C LEU A 106 -15.44 17.87 2.79
N LYS A 107 -15.20 19.18 2.91
CA LYS A 107 -15.22 19.88 4.20
C LYS A 107 -16.59 19.72 4.88
N LEU A 108 -17.69 19.79 4.13
CA LEU A 108 -19.04 19.59 4.67
C LEU A 108 -19.21 18.16 5.22
N LEU A 109 -18.69 17.15 4.52
CA LEU A 109 -18.69 15.77 5.03
C LEU A 109 -17.83 15.59 6.29
N LEU A 110 -16.71 16.32 6.40
CA LEU A 110 -15.87 16.33 7.60
C LEU A 110 -16.56 17.03 8.79
N ASP A 111 -17.33 18.08 8.52
CA ASP A 111 -18.19 18.73 9.51
C ASP A 111 -19.29 17.78 9.98
N ILE A 112 -19.99 17.09 9.07
CA ILE A 112 -20.99 16.05 9.40
C ILE A 112 -20.36 14.97 10.28
N ARG A 113 -19.18 14.46 9.90
CA ARG A 113 -18.43 13.50 10.71
C ARG A 113 -18.17 14.05 12.12
N THR A 114 -17.79 15.32 12.22
CA THR A 114 -17.47 15.97 13.50
C THR A 114 -18.72 16.10 14.36
N LEU A 115 -19.85 16.49 13.77
CA LEU A 115 -21.14 16.54 14.43
C LEU A 115 -21.58 15.16 14.94
N ILE A 116 -21.45 14.09 14.14
CA ILE A 116 -21.81 12.73 14.56
C ILE A 116 -21.00 12.28 15.78
N VAL A 117 -19.68 12.47 15.75
CA VAL A 117 -18.78 11.89 16.76
C VAL A 117 -18.64 12.76 18.01
N HIS A 118 -18.75 14.07 17.85
CA HIS A 118 -18.39 15.02 18.91
C HIS A 118 -19.59 15.83 19.45
N SER A 119 -20.82 15.58 18.99
CA SER A 119 -22.00 16.16 19.65
C SER A 119 -22.02 15.80 21.15
N GLY A 120 -22.33 16.77 22.00
CA GLY A 120 -22.22 16.65 23.47
C GLY A 120 -21.00 17.37 24.08
N GLN A 121 -20.13 17.97 23.26
CA GLN A 121 -19.14 18.96 23.68
C GLN A 121 -19.33 20.26 22.91
N GLN A 122 -18.77 21.37 23.39
CA GLN A 122 -18.86 22.65 22.69
C GLN A 122 -18.13 22.59 21.33
N LEU A 123 -18.85 22.71 20.22
CA LEU A 123 -18.26 22.73 18.87
C LEU A 123 -18.25 24.15 18.31
N THR A 124 -17.07 24.78 18.33
CA THR A 124 -16.93 26.20 17.94
C THR A 124 -16.46 26.41 16.50
N LYS A 125 -16.09 25.34 15.78
CA LYS A 125 -15.48 25.43 14.45
C LYS A 125 -15.98 24.29 13.56
N LEU A 126 -16.83 24.63 12.61
CA LEU A 126 -17.22 23.82 11.47
C LEU A 126 -16.78 24.58 10.22
N GLU A 127 -16.01 23.95 9.34
CA GLU A 127 -15.31 24.62 8.24
C GLU A 127 -16.26 25.10 7.14
N SER A 128 -17.38 24.40 6.93
CA SER A 128 -18.30 24.62 5.82
C SER A 128 -19.57 25.36 6.19
N LEU A 129 -19.95 25.41 7.48
CA LEU A 129 -21.25 25.98 7.85
C LEU A 129 -21.27 27.52 7.95
N GLU A 130 -20.12 28.21 7.89
CA GLU A 130 -19.99 29.69 7.86
C GLU A 130 -20.99 30.47 8.77
N LEU A 131 -21.27 29.96 9.96
CA LEU A 131 -22.28 30.53 10.87
C LEU A 131 -21.69 31.65 11.74
N GLU A 132 -21.72 32.89 11.24
CA GLU A 132 -21.18 34.04 11.95
C GLU A 132 -21.89 34.27 13.31
N GLY A 133 -21.10 34.35 14.39
CA GLY A 133 -21.60 34.62 15.74
C GLY A 133 -22.16 33.42 16.49
N TYR A 134 -22.38 32.28 15.83
CA TYR A 134 -22.75 31.01 16.46
C TYR A 134 -21.50 30.31 17.00
N LYS A 135 -21.54 29.90 18.26
CA LYS A 135 -20.38 29.44 19.04
C LYS A 135 -20.50 28.02 19.55
N ASP A 136 -21.62 27.38 19.28
CA ASP A 136 -21.83 25.99 19.63
C ASP A 136 -22.78 25.34 18.63
N SER A 137 -22.24 24.38 17.88
CA SER A 137 -23.00 23.58 16.91
C SER A 137 -23.20 22.17 17.45
N GLN A 138 -24.42 21.66 17.42
CA GLN A 138 -24.75 20.32 17.89
C GLN A 138 -25.48 19.55 16.78
N LEU A 139 -25.25 18.24 16.76
CA LEU A 139 -26.09 17.34 15.97
C LEU A 139 -27.50 17.34 16.57
N GLY A 140 -28.49 17.75 15.77
CA GLY A 140 -29.90 17.66 16.11
C GLY A 140 -30.44 16.27 15.79
N ARG A 141 -31.01 16.12 14.60
CA ARG A 141 -31.65 14.87 14.14
C ARG A 141 -31.08 14.39 12.82
N ILE A 142 -31.02 13.08 12.64
CA ILE A 142 -30.75 12.43 11.37
C ILE A 142 -32.04 11.73 10.96
N PHE A 143 -32.58 12.08 9.79
CA PHE A 143 -33.76 11.47 9.19
C PHE A 143 -33.36 10.69 7.95
N SER A 144 -33.98 9.53 7.76
CA SER A 144 -33.75 8.67 6.60
C SER A 144 -34.97 8.69 5.68
N HIS A 145 -34.77 8.73 4.37
CA HIS A 145 -35.87 8.67 3.39
C HIS A 145 -36.38 7.22 3.18
N LYS A 146 -36.76 6.54 4.26
CA LYS A 146 -37.34 5.19 4.20
C LYS A 146 -38.86 5.24 4.32
N GLU A 147 -39.54 4.27 3.72
CA GLU A 147 -41.02 4.16 3.61
C GLU A 147 -41.79 4.18 4.95
N HIS A 148 -41.11 4.19 6.10
CA HIS A 148 -41.70 4.18 7.44
C HIS A 148 -41.21 5.31 8.36
N ASP A 149 -40.47 6.30 7.84
CA ASP A 149 -40.12 7.49 8.60
C ASP A 149 -41.32 8.48 8.59
N PRO A 150 -41.80 8.97 9.75
CA PRO A 150 -42.88 9.97 9.80
C PRO A 150 -42.49 11.32 9.16
N PHE A 151 -41.20 11.54 8.87
CA PHE A 151 -40.70 12.72 8.17
C PHE A 151 -40.56 12.46 6.67
N HIS A 152 -41.41 13.12 5.88
CA HIS A 152 -41.31 13.12 4.42
C HIS A 152 -40.50 14.32 3.93
N PHE A 153 -39.61 14.06 2.95
CA PHE A 153 -38.90 15.13 2.25
C PHE A 153 -39.77 15.64 1.10
N PHE A 154 -39.98 16.95 1.02
CA PHE A 154 -40.85 17.58 0.03
C PHE A 154 -40.04 18.32 -1.05
N ASN A 155 -40.69 18.58 -2.20
CA ASN A 155 -40.18 19.42 -3.29
C ASN A 155 -38.79 18.96 -3.80
N GLU A 156 -37.83 19.87 -3.92
CA GLU A 156 -36.47 19.61 -4.40
C GLU A 156 -35.67 18.60 -3.55
N PHE A 157 -36.13 18.28 -2.34
CA PHE A 157 -35.49 17.34 -1.42
C PHE A 157 -36.09 15.93 -1.51
N SER A 158 -37.12 15.70 -2.32
CA SER A 158 -37.90 14.45 -2.33
C SER A 158 -37.11 13.22 -2.79
N ASN A 159 -35.94 13.41 -3.40
CA ASN A 159 -35.07 12.35 -3.92
C ASN A 159 -33.78 12.19 -3.10
N MET A 160 -33.70 12.83 -1.94
CA MET A 160 -32.57 12.76 -1.02
C MET A 160 -32.69 11.52 -0.14
N ASP A 161 -31.56 10.92 0.23
CA ASP A 161 -31.54 9.72 1.07
C ASP A 161 -31.60 10.08 2.56
N TYR A 162 -31.01 11.23 2.95
CA TYR A 162 -30.97 11.70 4.33
C TYR A 162 -31.18 13.21 4.47
N CYS A 163 -31.68 13.61 5.63
CA CYS A 163 -31.63 14.99 6.13
C CYS A 163 -30.97 14.99 7.51
N ILE A 164 -29.93 15.79 7.69
CA ILE A 164 -29.24 16.00 8.96
C ILE A 164 -29.53 17.40 9.45
N GLN A 165 -30.17 17.51 10.60
CA GLN A 165 -30.37 18.78 11.30
C GLN A 165 -29.18 19.06 12.21
N THR A 166 -28.73 20.31 12.17
CA THR A 166 -27.74 20.86 13.10
C THR A 166 -28.37 22.03 13.82
N TRP A 167 -28.14 22.12 15.13
CA TRP A 167 -28.65 23.18 15.99
C TRP A 167 -27.47 24.03 16.46
N ASN A 168 -27.57 25.35 16.28
CA ASN A 168 -26.44 26.24 16.49
C ASN A 168 -26.82 27.39 17.41
N ASP A 169 -26.05 27.65 18.46
CA ASP A 169 -26.35 28.69 19.45
C ASP A 169 -25.29 29.81 19.46
N LYS A 170 -25.71 31.07 19.63
CA LYS A 170 -24.79 32.23 19.75
C LYS A 170 -24.08 32.35 21.11
N HIS A 171 -24.51 31.60 22.12
CA HIS A 171 -24.06 31.69 23.53
C HIS A 171 -23.95 33.16 24.01
N ASP A 172 -25.08 33.85 24.10
CA ASP A 172 -25.15 35.18 24.69
C ASP A 172 -24.97 35.10 26.23
N LYS A 173 -23.91 35.74 26.74
CA LYS A 173 -23.59 35.78 28.17
C LYS A 173 -24.44 36.77 28.97
N THR A 174 -25.28 37.59 28.31
CA THR A 174 -26.08 38.62 28.98
C THR A 174 -27.35 38.10 29.66
N LYS A 175 -27.56 36.76 29.69
CA LYS A 175 -28.68 36.02 30.30
C LYS A 175 -29.55 36.84 31.26
N LYS A 176 -30.59 37.49 30.72
CA LYS A 176 -31.79 37.86 31.49
C LYS A 176 -32.75 36.67 31.41
N TYR A 177 -32.63 35.76 32.36
CA TYR A 177 -33.38 34.49 32.41
C TYR A 177 -34.92 34.64 32.49
N ASN A 178 -35.45 35.86 32.51
CA ASN A 178 -36.85 36.18 32.77
C ASN A 178 -37.44 37.17 31.74
N ALA A 179 -37.32 36.90 30.44
CA ALA A 179 -38.11 37.63 29.45
C ALA A 179 -39.36 36.81 29.10
N SER A 180 -40.50 37.22 29.66
CA SER A 180 -41.85 36.72 29.48
C SER A 180 -42.44 36.90 28.07
N LYS A 181 -41.61 36.76 27.03
CA LYS A 181 -42.02 36.75 25.62
C LYS A 181 -41.71 35.38 25.03
N VAL A 182 -42.74 34.71 24.52
CA VAL A 182 -42.65 33.36 23.94
C VAL A 182 -41.61 33.29 22.82
N ASP A 183 -41.39 34.38 22.08
CA ASP A 183 -40.51 34.40 20.89
C ASP A 183 -39.16 35.11 21.10
N HIS A 184 -38.76 35.41 22.34
CA HIS A 184 -37.53 36.17 22.61
C HIS A 184 -36.27 35.59 21.93
N HIS A 185 -36.13 34.27 21.89
CA HIS A 185 -34.97 33.62 21.26
C HIS A 185 -34.99 33.71 19.73
N ILE A 186 -36.18 33.73 19.12
CA ILE A 186 -36.37 33.87 17.67
C ILE A 186 -36.14 35.33 17.27
N GLU A 187 -36.75 36.29 17.98
CA GLU A 187 -36.59 37.74 17.74
C GLU A 187 -35.12 38.20 17.84
N ASN A 188 -34.32 37.54 18.68
CA ASN A 188 -32.90 37.86 18.86
C ASN A 188 -31.95 36.95 18.07
N GLU A 189 -32.49 36.04 17.23
CA GLU A 189 -31.70 35.06 16.49
C GLU A 189 -30.68 34.33 17.39
N SER A 190 -31.12 33.92 18.58
CA SER A 190 -30.23 33.31 19.59
C SER A 190 -29.70 31.95 19.15
N TYR A 191 -30.45 31.29 18.26
CA TYR A 191 -30.11 30.00 17.67
C TYR A 191 -30.43 29.98 16.17
N CYS A 192 -29.80 29.06 15.43
CA CYS A 192 -30.02 28.82 14.01
C CYS A 192 -29.96 27.32 13.71
N ASP A 193 -31.03 26.83 13.08
CA ASP A 193 -31.11 25.46 12.62
C ASP A 193 -30.76 25.38 11.14
N VAL A 194 -29.84 24.47 10.82
CA VAL A 194 -29.41 24.16 9.45
C VAL A 194 -29.77 22.72 9.14
N GLU A 195 -30.39 22.51 7.97
CA GLU A 195 -30.71 21.18 7.45
C GLU A 195 -29.78 20.84 6.29
N ILE A 196 -29.12 19.70 6.36
CA ILE A 196 -28.17 19.22 5.35
C ILE A 196 -28.76 17.96 4.70
N TYR A 197 -29.05 18.07 3.42
CA TYR A 197 -29.63 17.00 2.62
C TYR A 197 -28.55 16.26 1.86
N LEU A 198 -28.57 14.93 1.94
CA LEU A 198 -27.54 14.07 1.40
C LEU A 198 -28.14 13.00 0.49
N LYS A 199 -27.40 12.69 -0.57
CA LYS A 199 -27.61 11.52 -1.39
C LYS A 199 -26.37 10.64 -1.39
N THR A 200 -26.57 9.35 -1.26
CA THR A 200 -25.52 8.33 -1.15
C THR A 200 -24.55 8.38 -2.34
N ALA A 201 -25.09 8.57 -3.54
CA ALA A 201 -24.29 8.70 -4.75
C ALA A 201 -23.36 9.93 -4.70
N ASP A 202 -23.86 11.08 -4.24
CA ASP A 202 -23.07 12.30 -4.10
C ASP A 202 -21.97 12.13 -3.04
N VAL A 203 -22.28 11.51 -1.90
CA VAL A 203 -21.30 11.20 -0.84
C VAL A 203 -20.20 10.28 -1.37
N ARG A 204 -20.57 9.21 -2.07
CA ARG A 204 -19.63 8.28 -2.71
C ARG A 204 -18.70 9.02 -3.67
N ASP A 205 -19.28 9.85 -4.54
CA ASP A 205 -18.53 10.53 -5.58
C ASP A 205 -17.57 11.58 -5.01
N VAL A 206 -18.00 12.39 -4.04
CA VAL A 206 -17.14 13.38 -3.35
C VAL A 206 -15.91 12.71 -2.75
N ILE A 207 -16.08 11.60 -2.04
CA ILE A 207 -14.99 10.91 -1.34
C ILE A 207 -14.06 10.23 -2.35
N LEU A 208 -14.59 9.44 -3.28
CA LEU A 208 -13.76 8.69 -4.23
C LEU A 208 -13.05 9.61 -5.23
N CYS A 209 -13.64 10.73 -5.63
CA CYS A 209 -12.94 11.76 -6.41
C CYS A 209 -11.83 12.45 -5.61
N HIS A 210 -11.95 12.59 -4.30
CA HIS A 210 -10.83 13.09 -3.49
C HIS A 210 -9.67 12.08 -3.45
N VAL A 211 -9.96 10.78 -3.31
CA VAL A 211 -8.95 9.72 -3.43
C VAL A 211 -8.28 9.74 -4.80
N GLU A 212 -9.07 9.87 -5.87
CA GLU A 212 -8.58 10.00 -7.25
C GLU A 212 -7.61 11.19 -7.38
N LYS A 213 -8.00 12.38 -6.91
CA LYS A 213 -7.15 13.59 -6.91
C LYS A 213 -5.85 13.37 -6.15
N PHE A 214 -5.91 12.74 -4.98
CA PHE A 214 -4.70 12.36 -4.23
C PHE A 214 -3.77 11.49 -5.08
N LEU A 215 -4.30 10.48 -5.77
CA LEU A 215 -3.52 9.55 -6.58
C LEU A 215 -2.95 10.19 -7.85
N GLU A 216 -3.62 11.18 -8.42
CA GLU A 216 -3.20 11.88 -9.63
C GLU A 216 -2.26 13.07 -9.38
N CYS A 217 -2.23 13.59 -8.15
CA CYS A 217 -1.34 14.69 -7.78
C CYS A 217 0.14 14.28 -7.89
N GLU A 218 0.92 14.95 -8.74
CA GLU A 218 2.36 14.69 -8.85
C GLU A 218 3.12 15.47 -7.78
N GLY A 219 4.01 14.79 -7.06
CA GLY A 219 4.94 15.41 -6.11
C GLY A 219 6.27 15.75 -6.75
N GLU A 220 7.13 16.43 -6.00
CA GLU A 220 8.56 16.51 -6.36
C GLU A 220 9.13 15.08 -6.42
N LEU A 221 9.53 14.64 -7.61
CA LEU A 221 10.31 13.42 -7.79
C LEU A 221 11.54 13.52 -6.87
N ARG A 222 11.61 12.66 -5.85
CA ARG A 222 12.83 12.58 -5.05
C ARG A 222 13.88 11.89 -5.91
N ILE A 223 14.81 12.70 -6.38
CA ILE A 223 16.01 12.30 -7.12
C ILE A 223 16.66 11.14 -6.34
N ASN A 224 16.87 10.02 -7.04
CA ASN A 224 17.60 8.86 -6.54
C ASN A 224 18.85 9.32 -5.81
N ALA A 225 19.15 8.71 -4.65
CA ALA A 225 20.38 8.98 -3.91
C ALA A 225 21.56 8.97 -4.90
N GLU A 226 22.39 10.02 -4.89
CA GLU A 226 23.54 10.15 -5.79
C GLU A 226 24.30 8.82 -5.85
N SER A 227 24.16 8.11 -6.97
CA SER A 227 24.93 6.89 -7.18
C SER A 227 26.38 7.32 -7.30
N LYS A 228 27.18 6.96 -6.29
CA LYS A 228 28.63 7.05 -6.44
C LYS A 228 29.02 6.17 -7.61
N GLU A 229 29.62 6.79 -8.63
CA GLU A 229 30.21 6.04 -9.73
C GLU A 229 31.18 5.01 -9.15
N LEU A 230 30.90 3.74 -9.44
CA LEU A 230 31.81 2.66 -9.10
C LEU A 230 33.06 2.80 -9.98
N PRO A 231 34.23 2.39 -9.48
CA PRO A 231 35.44 2.41 -10.28
C PRO A 231 35.26 1.54 -11.54
N ASP A 232 35.80 1.98 -12.67
CA ASP A 232 35.81 1.20 -13.92
C ASP A 232 36.78 0.02 -13.79
N ILE A 233 36.27 -1.06 -13.22
CA ILE A 233 37.02 -2.28 -12.94
C ILE A 233 36.26 -3.53 -13.40
N LYS A 234 35.31 -3.41 -14.33
CA LYS A 234 34.48 -4.52 -14.81
C LYS A 234 35.33 -5.73 -15.17
N SER A 235 36.35 -5.54 -16.01
CA SER A 235 37.30 -6.59 -16.42
C SER A 235 38.12 -7.21 -15.29
N LYS A 236 38.21 -6.55 -14.12
CA LYS A 236 38.90 -7.08 -12.92
C LYS A 236 37.98 -7.84 -11.98
N VAL A 237 36.66 -7.65 -12.07
CA VAL A 237 35.66 -8.33 -11.21
C VAL A 237 34.82 -9.34 -11.97
N ILE A 238 34.71 -9.18 -13.29
CA ILE A 238 34.10 -10.12 -14.23
C ILE A 238 35.11 -10.25 -15.36
N ASN A 239 35.95 -11.28 -15.28
CA ASN A 239 36.93 -11.57 -16.30
C ASN A 239 36.36 -12.63 -17.24
N GLU A 240 35.90 -12.20 -18.42
CA GLU A 240 35.32 -13.09 -19.43
C GLU A 240 36.37 -14.03 -20.06
N GLU A 241 37.64 -13.61 -20.12
CA GLU A 241 38.74 -14.41 -20.70
C GLU A 241 39.26 -15.49 -19.75
N ALA A 242 39.47 -15.12 -18.48
CA ALA A 242 39.83 -16.05 -17.40
C ALA A 242 38.61 -16.69 -16.74
N ASP A 243 37.42 -16.35 -17.25
CA ASP A 243 36.19 -17.06 -16.99
C ASP A 243 35.81 -17.08 -15.49
N SER A 244 36.07 -15.96 -14.81
CA SER A 244 36.00 -15.80 -13.35
C SER A 244 35.23 -14.55 -12.92
N ILE A 245 34.49 -14.66 -11.82
CA ILE A 245 33.74 -13.56 -11.21
C ILE A 245 34.14 -13.41 -9.74
N ASP A 246 34.50 -12.20 -9.33
CA ASP A 246 34.77 -11.82 -7.94
C ASP A 246 33.48 -11.29 -7.29
N PHE A 247 32.60 -12.21 -6.90
CA PHE A 247 31.30 -11.88 -6.29
C PHE A 247 31.45 -11.07 -5.01
N ASP A 248 32.46 -11.36 -4.19
CA ASP A 248 32.65 -10.68 -2.91
C ASP A 248 33.04 -9.22 -3.11
N LYS A 249 33.92 -8.94 -4.07
CA LYS A 249 34.30 -7.57 -4.40
C LYS A 249 33.15 -6.79 -5.03
N ILE A 250 32.31 -7.43 -5.86
CA ILE A 250 31.09 -6.80 -6.39
C ILE A 250 30.15 -6.46 -5.23
N ALA A 251 29.88 -7.42 -4.34
CA ALA A 251 29.05 -7.22 -3.15
C ALA A 251 29.57 -6.07 -2.27
N ASP A 252 30.87 -6.02 -2.00
CA ASP A 252 31.50 -4.97 -1.20
C ASP A 252 31.41 -3.57 -1.86
N LEU A 253 31.33 -3.50 -3.19
CA LEU A 253 31.13 -2.25 -3.91
C LEU A 253 29.68 -1.80 -3.91
N VAL A 254 28.75 -2.70 -4.22
CA VAL A 254 27.31 -2.36 -4.27
C VAL A 254 26.71 -2.10 -2.89
N SER A 255 27.26 -2.73 -1.84
CA SER A 255 26.87 -2.52 -0.43
C SER A 255 27.03 -1.08 0.05
N LYS A 256 27.89 -0.28 -0.60
CA LYS A 256 28.16 1.12 -0.21
C LYS A 256 27.01 2.06 -0.55
N ASN A 257 26.23 1.75 -1.58
CA ASN A 257 25.10 2.57 -2.01
C ASN A 257 23.74 1.90 -1.73
N LEU A 258 23.71 0.63 -1.29
CA LEU A 258 22.49 -0.14 -0.95
C LEU A 258 21.42 -0.15 -2.07
N ARG A 259 21.86 -0.01 -3.33
CA ARG A 259 21.06 -0.10 -4.55
C ARG A 259 21.18 -1.51 -5.16
N GLY A 260 20.23 -1.91 -6.00
CA GLY A 260 20.37 -3.08 -6.86
C GLY A 260 20.17 -4.41 -6.15
N GLY A 261 19.21 -4.45 -5.24
CA GLY A 261 18.82 -5.66 -4.52
C GLY A 261 19.80 -6.08 -3.42
N TYR A 262 20.72 -5.20 -3.01
CA TYR A 262 21.59 -5.41 -1.86
C TYR A 262 20.94 -4.82 -0.60
N ILE A 263 20.64 -5.66 0.39
CA ILE A 263 19.92 -5.28 1.61
C ILE A 263 20.73 -5.69 2.84
N LYS A 264 20.74 -4.85 3.88
CA LYS A 264 21.30 -5.21 5.19
C LYS A 264 20.20 -5.20 6.25
N GLU A 265 19.85 -6.39 6.77
CA GLU A 265 18.79 -6.57 7.76
C GLU A 265 19.35 -7.24 9.02
N ASN A 266 19.18 -6.62 10.19
CA ASN A 266 19.68 -7.15 11.47
C ASN A 266 21.18 -7.53 11.46
N GLY A 267 22.00 -6.79 10.68
CA GLY A 267 23.41 -7.08 10.50
C GLY A 267 23.74 -8.16 9.46
N MET A 268 22.74 -8.83 8.88
CA MET A 268 22.88 -9.80 7.80
C MET A 268 22.82 -9.10 6.44
N GLU A 269 23.68 -9.53 5.52
CA GLU A 269 23.81 -8.98 4.17
C GLU A 269 23.13 -9.92 3.19
N HIS A 270 22.09 -9.42 2.51
CA HIS A 270 21.26 -10.14 1.54
C HIS A 270 21.51 -9.58 0.14
N TRP A 271 21.80 -10.47 -0.81
CA TRP A 271 22.00 -10.11 -2.22
C TRP A 271 21.87 -11.35 -3.09
N GLY A 272 21.08 -11.27 -4.18
CA GLY A 272 20.87 -12.40 -5.10
C GLY A 272 22.16 -12.97 -5.71
N GLY A 273 23.19 -12.12 -5.87
CA GLY A 273 24.51 -12.56 -6.32
C GLY A 273 25.19 -13.57 -5.40
N PHE A 274 24.83 -13.63 -4.11
CA PHE A 274 25.33 -14.69 -3.21
C PHE A 274 24.76 -16.07 -3.55
N GLY A 275 23.51 -16.15 -4.03
CA GLY A 275 22.94 -17.41 -4.52
C GLY A 275 23.57 -17.86 -5.83
N LEU A 276 23.84 -16.91 -6.74
CA LEU A 276 24.58 -17.18 -7.99
C LEU A 276 26.01 -17.65 -7.70
N LYS A 277 26.71 -17.02 -6.75
CA LYS A 277 28.04 -17.44 -6.28
C LYS A 277 28.04 -18.89 -5.81
N ARG A 278 27.07 -19.27 -4.97
CA ARG A 278 26.92 -20.65 -4.46
C ARG A 278 26.77 -21.66 -5.58
N LEU A 279 25.86 -21.43 -6.55
CA LEU A 279 25.69 -22.33 -7.69
C LEU A 279 26.93 -22.38 -8.58
N TYR A 280 27.56 -21.24 -8.82
CA TYR A 280 28.78 -21.14 -9.61
C TYR A 280 29.90 -21.97 -9.00
N GLU A 281 30.20 -21.79 -7.71
CA GLU A 281 31.22 -22.56 -6.99
C GLU A 281 30.87 -24.05 -6.86
N TYR A 282 29.59 -24.36 -6.62
CA TYR A 282 29.09 -25.74 -6.57
C TYR A 282 29.37 -26.47 -7.89
N SER A 283 29.06 -25.82 -9.02
CA SER A 283 29.26 -26.40 -10.35
C SER A 283 30.72 -26.72 -10.67
N GLN A 284 31.65 -25.93 -10.13
CA GLN A 284 33.10 -26.11 -10.32
C GLN A 284 33.69 -27.19 -9.43
N ARG A 285 33.22 -27.33 -8.18
CA ARG A 285 33.77 -28.29 -7.21
C ARG A 285 33.30 -29.72 -7.47
N ARG A 286 32.09 -29.89 -7.99
CA ARG A 286 31.42 -31.19 -8.12
C ARG A 286 31.80 -31.87 -9.44
N LEU A 287 32.47 -33.02 -9.33
CA LEU A 287 33.01 -33.77 -10.48
C LEU A 287 31.92 -34.48 -11.30
N ASP A 288 30.78 -34.79 -10.69
CA ASP A 288 29.64 -35.51 -11.27
C ASP A 288 28.72 -34.64 -12.15
N ILE A 289 28.90 -33.31 -12.12
CA ILE A 289 28.23 -32.40 -13.05
C ILE A 289 28.96 -32.44 -14.40
N SER A 290 28.22 -32.67 -15.49
CA SER A 290 28.79 -32.70 -16.83
C SER A 290 29.37 -31.34 -17.25
N ASP A 291 30.39 -31.36 -18.11
CA ASP A 291 31.01 -30.12 -18.61
C ASP A 291 30.01 -29.23 -19.37
N GLU A 292 29.01 -29.82 -20.01
CA GLU A 292 27.93 -29.09 -20.68
C GLU A 292 27.06 -28.33 -19.68
N VAL A 293 26.61 -28.98 -18.59
CA VAL A 293 25.85 -28.31 -17.52
C VAL A 293 26.67 -27.21 -16.86
N ARG A 294 27.96 -27.48 -16.57
CA ARG A 294 28.88 -26.44 -16.06
C ARG A 294 28.97 -25.25 -16.99
N GLY A 295 29.09 -25.50 -18.30
CA GLY A 295 29.12 -24.47 -19.33
C GLY A 295 27.87 -23.59 -19.35
N ILE A 296 26.67 -24.19 -19.25
CA ILE A 296 25.40 -23.45 -19.20
C ILE A 296 25.30 -22.59 -17.95
N ILE A 297 25.56 -23.16 -16.76
CA ILE A 297 25.51 -22.45 -15.48
C ILE A 297 26.43 -21.23 -15.55
N LYS A 298 27.68 -21.46 -15.94
CA LYS A 298 28.72 -20.45 -16.02
C LYS A 298 28.38 -19.35 -17.03
N GLY A 299 27.98 -19.72 -18.24
CA GLY A 299 27.63 -18.77 -19.30
C GLY A 299 26.47 -17.86 -18.91
N LYS A 300 25.40 -18.43 -18.33
CA LYS A 300 24.23 -17.66 -17.88
C LYS A 300 24.56 -16.70 -16.74
N ILE A 301 25.35 -17.16 -15.76
CA ILE A 301 25.77 -16.32 -14.64
C ILE A 301 26.69 -15.19 -15.12
N ASN A 302 27.67 -15.47 -16.00
CA ASN A 302 28.54 -14.45 -16.59
C ASN A 302 27.75 -13.36 -17.32
N ILE A 303 26.85 -13.74 -18.24
CA ILE A 303 26.03 -12.79 -18.99
C ILE A 303 25.17 -11.95 -18.04
N ARG A 304 24.55 -12.59 -17.04
CA ARG A 304 23.67 -11.89 -16.09
C ARG A 304 24.44 -10.92 -15.19
N MET A 305 25.59 -11.34 -14.65
CA MET A 305 26.44 -10.48 -13.81
C MET A 305 27.06 -9.34 -14.60
N SER A 306 27.48 -9.58 -15.85
CA SER A 306 28.03 -8.57 -16.74
C SER A 306 26.98 -7.48 -17.04
N LYS A 307 25.75 -7.90 -17.35
CA LYS A 307 24.63 -6.97 -17.57
C LYS A 307 24.24 -6.23 -16.29
N TYR A 308 24.14 -6.92 -15.15
CA TYR A 308 23.85 -6.29 -13.86
C TYR A 308 24.86 -5.20 -13.51
N TRP A 309 26.15 -5.45 -13.75
CA TRP A 309 27.19 -4.46 -13.52
C TRP A 309 27.00 -3.20 -14.38
N ASP A 310 26.70 -3.37 -15.66
CA ASP A 310 26.46 -2.25 -16.59
C ASP A 310 25.19 -1.47 -16.20
N ASP A 311 24.10 -2.19 -15.92
CA ASP A 311 22.83 -1.60 -15.48
C ASP A 311 23.02 -0.82 -14.17
N TYR A 312 23.79 -1.35 -13.22
CA TYR A 312 24.05 -0.73 -11.92
C TYR A 312 24.76 0.63 -12.05
N GLN A 313 25.67 0.74 -13.03
CA GLN A 313 26.38 1.99 -13.31
C GLN A 313 25.51 3.02 -14.04
N ASN A 314 24.40 2.60 -14.65
CA ASN A 314 23.47 3.48 -15.33
C ASN A 314 22.61 4.27 -14.31
N LYS A 315 22.77 5.59 -14.31
CA LYS A 315 22.06 6.51 -13.41
C LYS A 315 20.60 6.73 -13.81
N ASP A 316 20.27 6.47 -15.07
CA ASP A 316 18.93 6.68 -15.61
C ASP A 316 17.99 5.51 -15.31
N LEU A 317 18.54 4.35 -14.96
CA LEU A 317 17.74 3.19 -14.54
C LEU A 317 17.30 3.36 -13.08
N THR A 318 16.12 2.84 -12.73
CA THR A 318 15.67 2.63 -11.35
C THR A 318 16.13 1.26 -10.83
N ASP A 319 15.85 0.92 -9.56
CA ASP A 319 16.28 -0.36 -8.97
C ASP A 319 15.53 -1.57 -9.55
N ASP A 320 14.25 -1.39 -9.89
CA ASP A 320 13.39 -2.38 -10.53
C ASP A 320 13.74 -2.63 -12.00
N GLU A 321 14.46 -1.70 -12.63
CA GLU A 321 14.96 -1.84 -14.01
C GLU A 321 16.31 -2.58 -14.09
N LEU A 322 16.98 -2.79 -12.96
CA LEU A 322 18.24 -3.53 -12.90
C LEU A 322 18.02 -5.02 -13.19
N SER A 323 19.01 -5.65 -13.84
CA SER A 323 18.98 -7.09 -14.09
C SER A 323 18.80 -7.92 -12.80
N ASP A 324 17.69 -8.65 -12.70
CA ASP A 324 17.39 -9.53 -11.56
C ASP A 324 18.48 -10.59 -11.37
N LEU A 325 18.94 -10.76 -10.13
CA LEU A 325 19.95 -11.76 -9.76
C LEU A 325 19.34 -13.02 -9.13
N ASP A 326 18.02 -13.13 -9.06
CA ASP A 326 17.35 -14.34 -8.57
C ASP A 326 17.63 -15.53 -9.49
N ILE A 327 18.26 -16.54 -8.91
CA ILE A 327 18.59 -17.81 -9.55
C ILE A 327 17.36 -18.52 -10.13
N ARG A 328 16.18 -18.38 -9.49
CA ARG A 328 14.91 -18.95 -9.99
C ARG A 328 14.51 -18.32 -11.30
N THR A 329 14.60 -17.00 -11.39
CA THR A 329 14.29 -16.26 -12.61
C THR A 329 15.29 -16.61 -13.71
N LEU A 330 16.58 -16.64 -13.37
CA LEU A 330 17.66 -16.90 -14.33
C LEU A 330 17.62 -18.31 -14.95
N PHE A 331 17.22 -19.32 -14.18
CA PHE A 331 17.17 -20.72 -14.61
C PHE A 331 15.75 -21.29 -14.78
N SER A 332 14.73 -20.41 -14.78
CA SER A 332 13.31 -20.79 -14.86
C SER A 332 12.96 -21.71 -16.04
N GLU A 333 13.68 -21.60 -17.16
CA GLU A 333 13.46 -22.42 -18.36
C GLU A 333 13.89 -23.89 -18.20
N PHE A 334 14.78 -24.19 -17.25
CA PHE A 334 15.25 -25.55 -16.95
C PHE A 334 14.47 -26.18 -15.81
N THR A 335 13.98 -25.37 -14.87
CA THR A 335 13.35 -25.86 -13.66
C THR A 335 11.94 -26.42 -13.94
N PRO A 336 11.60 -27.62 -13.46
CA PRO A 336 10.25 -28.16 -13.60
C PRO A 336 9.24 -27.33 -12.81
N LYS A 337 8.00 -27.26 -13.31
CA LYS A 337 6.88 -26.68 -12.54
C LYS A 337 6.50 -27.63 -11.41
N ILE A 338 6.85 -27.26 -10.18
CA ILE A 338 6.44 -27.98 -8.97
C ILE A 338 5.31 -27.22 -8.27
N GLU A 339 4.34 -27.92 -7.69
CA GLU A 339 3.19 -27.31 -6.97
C GLU A 339 3.61 -26.56 -5.70
N MET A 340 4.84 -26.78 -5.24
CA MET A 340 5.46 -25.99 -4.18
C MET A 340 5.90 -24.65 -4.75
N ASP A 341 4.96 -23.70 -4.73
CA ASP A 341 5.11 -22.30 -5.12
C ASP A 341 6.53 -21.79 -4.83
N GLY A 342 7.21 -21.29 -5.88
CA GLY A 342 8.64 -20.95 -5.87
C GLY A 342 9.07 -20.00 -4.75
N GLY A 343 8.12 -19.29 -4.11
CA GLY A 343 8.33 -18.47 -2.91
C GLY A 343 8.71 -19.24 -1.64
N LYS A 344 8.38 -20.53 -1.52
CA LYS A 344 8.67 -21.31 -0.30
C LYS A 344 10.11 -21.84 -0.23
N LEU A 345 10.80 -21.96 -1.37
CA LEU A 345 12.18 -22.46 -1.42
C LEU A 345 13.12 -21.60 -0.56
N PHE A 346 13.14 -20.29 -0.79
CA PHE A 346 13.97 -19.36 -0.02
C PHE A 346 13.27 -18.77 1.20
N TYR A 347 12.05 -19.18 1.53
CA TYR A 347 11.39 -18.74 2.76
C TYR A 347 11.37 -19.83 3.84
N ARG A 348 11.27 -21.10 3.44
CA ARG A 348 11.15 -22.24 4.36
C ARG A 348 12.31 -23.23 4.27
N ILE A 349 12.95 -23.36 3.11
CA ILE A 349 13.98 -24.39 2.92
C ILE A 349 15.37 -23.79 3.08
N ALA A 350 15.72 -22.79 2.27
CA ALA A 350 17.04 -22.16 2.31
C ALA A 350 16.93 -20.63 2.50
N PRO A 351 16.46 -20.15 3.68
CA PRO A 351 16.24 -18.72 3.94
C PRO A 351 17.50 -17.87 3.83
N PHE A 352 18.67 -18.48 4.03
CA PHE A 352 19.97 -17.82 4.00
C PHE A 352 20.76 -18.12 2.71
N PHE A 353 20.12 -18.70 1.68
CA PHE A 353 20.78 -19.01 0.42
C PHE A 353 21.30 -17.77 -0.31
N ASN A 354 20.68 -16.61 -0.09
CA ASN A 354 21.08 -15.33 -0.67
C ASN A 354 21.75 -14.40 0.36
N THR A 355 22.32 -14.93 1.45
CA THR A 355 23.08 -14.14 2.42
C THR A 355 24.58 -14.39 2.34
N LYS A 356 25.38 -13.41 2.78
CA LYS A 356 26.85 -13.51 2.82
C LYS A 356 27.35 -14.59 3.79
N ASN A 357 26.69 -14.70 4.95
CA ASN A 357 27.00 -15.70 5.97
C ASN A 357 26.01 -16.87 5.90
N GLN A 358 26.49 -18.07 6.22
CA GLN A 358 25.66 -19.27 6.35
C GLN A 358 24.97 -19.30 7.71
N HIS A 359 23.65 -19.35 7.68
CA HIS A 359 22.81 -19.66 8.83
C HIS A 359 21.83 -20.76 8.42
N ASP A 360 21.36 -21.55 9.39
CA ASP A 360 20.35 -22.58 9.16
C ASP A 360 19.08 -22.21 9.94
N ALA A 361 17.96 -22.14 9.22
CA ALA A 361 16.62 -22.06 9.77
C ALA A 361 15.65 -22.87 8.90
N THR A 362 16.13 -23.99 8.35
CA THR A 362 15.35 -24.84 7.45
C THR A 362 14.18 -25.49 8.18
N ASP A 363 12.99 -25.33 7.62
CA ASP A 363 11.79 -26.07 7.99
C ASP A 363 11.88 -27.49 7.42
N ILE A 364 12.13 -28.46 8.30
CA ILE A 364 12.40 -29.85 7.95
C ILE A 364 11.22 -30.49 7.20
N ASP A 365 9.98 -30.16 7.56
CA ASP A 365 8.79 -30.71 6.92
C ASP A 365 8.71 -30.23 5.46
N TYR A 366 9.02 -28.96 5.22
CA TYR A 366 9.06 -28.39 3.88
C TYR A 366 10.25 -28.89 3.06
N LEU A 367 11.40 -29.10 3.69
CA LEU A 367 12.57 -29.70 3.05
C LEU A 367 12.23 -31.11 2.52
N ALA A 368 11.61 -31.96 3.34
CA ALA A 368 11.23 -33.31 2.95
C ALA A 368 10.21 -33.30 1.79
N GLN A 369 9.21 -32.41 1.84
CA GLN A 369 8.25 -32.24 0.75
C GLN A 369 8.93 -31.81 -0.55
N PHE A 370 9.84 -30.84 -0.48
CA PHE A 370 10.56 -30.36 -1.66
C PHE A 370 11.42 -31.44 -2.30
N ILE A 371 12.18 -32.21 -1.51
CA ILE A 371 12.97 -33.33 -2.04
C ILE A 371 12.06 -34.30 -2.78
N ASN A 372 10.95 -34.73 -2.18
CA ASN A 372 10.03 -35.67 -2.80
C ASN A 372 9.45 -35.15 -4.12
N GLU A 373 8.98 -33.89 -4.15
CA GLU A 373 8.38 -33.29 -5.35
C GLU A 373 9.41 -33.08 -6.46
N VAL A 374 10.63 -32.63 -6.11
CA VAL A 374 11.70 -32.42 -7.07
C VAL A 374 12.21 -33.75 -7.64
N GLU A 375 12.44 -34.76 -6.80
CA GLU A 375 12.88 -36.07 -7.26
C GLU A 375 11.84 -36.71 -8.19
N LYS A 376 10.55 -36.56 -7.87
CA LYS A 376 9.44 -37.01 -8.70
C LYS A 376 9.39 -36.26 -10.03
N ALA A 377 9.57 -34.93 -10.03
CA ALA A 377 9.53 -34.11 -11.23
C ALA A 377 10.74 -34.32 -12.15
N LEU A 378 11.92 -34.54 -11.57
CA LEU A 378 13.16 -34.79 -12.32
C LEU A 378 13.34 -36.26 -12.70
N GLY A 379 12.63 -37.19 -12.05
CA GLY A 379 12.84 -38.63 -12.20
C GLY A 379 14.23 -39.10 -11.73
N LYS A 380 14.93 -38.29 -10.94
CA LYS A 380 16.28 -38.53 -10.42
C LYS A 380 16.30 -38.26 -8.92
N LYS A 381 17.09 -39.05 -8.18
CA LYS A 381 17.34 -38.76 -6.76
C LYS A 381 18.28 -37.58 -6.61
N LEU A 382 17.98 -36.69 -5.67
CA LEU A 382 18.86 -35.59 -5.32
C LEU A 382 19.90 -36.07 -4.32
N LEU A 383 21.14 -35.66 -4.54
CA LEU A 383 22.22 -35.91 -3.60
C LEU A 383 22.14 -34.88 -2.47
N LEU A 384 21.63 -35.28 -1.31
CA LEU A 384 21.79 -34.51 -0.09
C LEU A 384 23.23 -34.65 0.41
N GLU A 385 24.04 -33.64 0.11
CA GLU A 385 25.31 -33.43 0.80
C GLU A 385 25.11 -32.73 2.16
N GLN A 386 26.22 -32.29 2.76
CA GLN A 386 26.36 -31.73 4.11
C GLN A 386 25.53 -30.47 4.40
N SER A 387 24.85 -29.85 3.40
CA SER A 387 24.08 -28.62 3.60
C SER A 387 22.85 -28.49 2.70
N VAL A 388 21.87 -27.71 3.16
CA VAL A 388 20.67 -27.36 2.39
C VAL A 388 21.00 -26.50 1.18
N ASP A 389 22.02 -25.64 1.27
CA ASP A 389 22.50 -24.84 0.13
C ASP A 389 23.02 -25.74 -1.01
N SER A 390 23.74 -26.82 -0.68
CA SER A 390 24.20 -27.82 -1.67
C SER A 390 23.01 -28.49 -2.37
N LEU A 391 21.97 -28.84 -1.62
CA LEU A 391 20.75 -29.44 -2.18
C LEU A 391 20.06 -28.50 -3.18
N VAL A 392 19.97 -27.21 -2.86
CA VAL A 392 19.41 -26.21 -3.77
C VAL A 392 20.26 -26.11 -5.04
N CYS A 393 21.59 -26.11 -4.92
CA CYS A 393 22.47 -26.08 -6.09
C CYS A 393 22.34 -27.36 -6.95
N GLU A 394 22.24 -28.52 -6.30
CA GLU A 394 22.00 -29.81 -6.96
C GLU A 394 20.68 -29.80 -7.75
N TYR A 395 19.61 -29.26 -7.17
CA TYR A 395 18.33 -29.10 -7.86
C TYR A 395 18.47 -28.33 -9.18
N PHE A 396 19.16 -27.18 -9.18
CA PHE A 396 19.37 -26.40 -10.40
C PHE A 396 20.26 -27.15 -11.40
N ALA A 397 21.36 -27.77 -10.95
CA ALA A 397 22.25 -28.53 -11.82
C ALA A 397 21.54 -29.71 -12.49
N GLN A 398 20.77 -30.50 -11.72
CA GLN A 398 20.02 -31.64 -12.26
C GLN A 398 18.86 -31.21 -13.16
N SER A 399 18.21 -30.08 -12.87
CA SER A 399 17.18 -29.52 -13.76
C SER A 399 17.74 -29.21 -15.14
N ILE A 400 18.95 -28.61 -15.21
CA ILE A 400 19.64 -28.37 -16.48
C ILE A 400 20.01 -29.69 -17.14
N GLN A 401 20.59 -30.64 -16.41
CA GLN A 401 20.99 -31.94 -16.96
C GLN A 401 19.80 -32.69 -17.58
N VAL A 402 18.69 -32.81 -16.86
CA VAL A 402 17.48 -33.47 -17.36
C VAL A 402 16.96 -32.79 -18.62
N LYS A 403 17.05 -31.46 -18.70
CA LYS A 403 16.61 -30.71 -19.87
C LYS A 403 17.50 -30.91 -21.09
N ILE A 404 18.80 -31.12 -20.91
CA ILE A 404 19.74 -31.49 -21.98
C ILE A 404 19.51 -32.94 -22.42
N ASP A 405 19.23 -33.84 -21.46
CA ASP A 405 19.01 -35.26 -21.71
C ASP A 405 17.65 -35.56 -22.40
N SER A 406 16.72 -34.59 -22.41
CA SER A 406 15.36 -34.69 -22.98
C SER A 406 15.32 -34.19 -24.43
#